data_AF-A0A959DBR6-F1
#
_entry.id   AF-A0A959DBR6-F1
#
_cell.length_a   1.000
_cell.length_b   1.000
_cell.length_c   1.000
_cell.angle_alpha   90.00
_cell.angle_beta   90.00
_cell.angle_gamma   90.00
#
_symmetry.space_group_name_H-M   'P 1'
#
loop_
_entity.id
_entity.type
_entity.pdbx_description
1 polymer ?
#
loop_
_entity_poly.entity_id
_entity_poly.type
_entity_poly.pdbx_seq_one_letter_code
_entity_poly.pdbx_strand_id
1 'polypeptide(L)'
;MAHKKGVGSSDNGRDSKSKRLGVKMFGGQEVRAGNIIVRQRGTKFHPGENVYKGKDFTLHAAIDGVVSFRKRRYDRTFVNVLPADGAVVAEPPVKPKEERPSVEPELQRAAPAPQPKVEKPKAEAPKQEEPKVETPKAEEPKQEEAPKAKAAPIVEEAPVEKEAPKAEEKPKASKSEKITLPSGKKVNQDDLKLVEGIGPKIEGLLNDAGINTWQELADAPTEKVQGILDEAGPRYRMHDPATWAKQAKLAADAKWEELESLQDSLKGGKEVEEEDEK
;
A
#
# COMPACT_ATOMS: atom_id res chain seq x y z
N MET A 1 54.42 -15.54 -44.41
CA MET A 1 53.46 -14.49 -44.04
C MET A 1 52.39 -15.11 -43.17
N ALA A 2 52.39 -14.79 -41.87
CA ALA A 2 51.24 -15.05 -41.01
C ALA A 2 50.25 -13.90 -41.21
N HIS A 3 48.97 -14.18 -41.44
CA HIS A 3 47.92 -13.71 -40.55
C HIS A 3 46.58 -14.37 -40.88
N LYS A 4 45.80 -14.44 -39.81
CA LYS A 4 44.80 -15.43 -39.43
C LYS A 4 43.45 -15.19 -40.12
N LYS A 5 42.78 -16.26 -40.60
CA LYS A 5 41.33 -16.21 -40.82
C LYS A 5 40.66 -15.98 -39.48
N GLY A 6 40.38 -14.71 -39.16
CA GLY A 6 39.56 -14.32 -38.04
C GLY A 6 38.09 -14.55 -38.36
N VAL A 7 37.67 -15.82 -38.48
CA VAL A 7 36.25 -16.16 -38.36
C VAL A 7 36.02 -16.45 -36.87
N GLY A 8 35.63 -15.40 -36.15
CA GLY A 8 35.02 -15.56 -34.84
C GLY A 8 33.60 -16.06 -35.06
N SER A 9 33.34 -17.35 -34.83
CA SER A 9 31.97 -17.80 -34.60
C SER A 9 31.54 -17.25 -33.25
N SER A 10 30.73 -16.19 -33.26
CA SER A 10 30.14 -15.67 -32.03
C SER A 10 28.86 -16.45 -31.75
N ASP A 11 28.91 -17.33 -30.74
CA ASP A 11 27.74 -18.04 -30.23
C ASP A 11 26.76 -17.08 -29.54
N ASN A 12 25.76 -16.62 -30.28
CA ASN A 12 24.69 -15.74 -29.80
C ASN A 12 23.58 -16.48 -29.03
N GLY A 13 23.91 -17.56 -28.31
CA GLY A 13 22.96 -18.46 -27.65
C GLY A 13 22.47 -18.05 -26.25
N ARG A 14 22.55 -16.76 -25.88
CA ARG A 14 22.08 -16.29 -24.57
C ARG A 14 20.61 -15.89 -24.65
N ASP A 15 19.73 -16.72 -24.09
CA ASP A 15 18.32 -16.38 -23.90
C ASP A 15 17.91 -16.49 -22.42
N SER A 16 16.86 -15.76 -22.07
CA SER A 16 16.32 -15.71 -20.72
C SER A 16 15.05 -16.55 -20.59
N LYS A 17 14.85 -17.18 -19.43
CA LYS A 17 13.61 -17.93 -19.15
C LYS A 17 12.39 -17.00 -19.19
N SER A 18 11.31 -17.49 -19.80
CA SER A 18 10.01 -16.79 -19.86
C SER A 18 9.52 -16.35 -18.48
N LYS A 19 9.08 -15.09 -18.39
CA LYS A 19 8.57 -14.48 -17.14
C LYS A 19 7.07 -14.68 -16.94
N ARG A 20 6.41 -15.45 -17.81
CA ARG A 20 4.97 -15.79 -17.72
C ARG A 20 4.07 -14.56 -17.53
N LEU A 21 4.42 -13.46 -18.19
CA LEU A 21 3.63 -12.22 -18.24
C LEU A 21 2.32 -12.45 -19.00
N GLY A 22 1.40 -11.50 -18.92
CA GLY A 22 0.11 -11.51 -19.61
C GLY A 22 -1.09 -11.48 -18.66
N VAL A 23 -2.26 -11.49 -19.27
CA VAL A 23 -3.57 -11.58 -18.60
C VAL A 23 -3.71 -12.95 -17.94
N LYS A 24 -4.24 -12.96 -16.72
CA LYS A 24 -4.51 -14.16 -15.92
C LYS A 24 -6.00 -14.40 -15.75
N MET A 25 -6.77 -13.33 -15.63
CA MET A 25 -8.23 -13.36 -15.58
C MET A 25 -8.79 -12.53 -16.73
N PHE A 26 -9.65 -13.15 -17.54
CA PHE A 26 -10.27 -12.54 -18.73
C PHE A 26 -11.58 -11.81 -18.37
N GLY A 27 -12.06 -10.98 -19.29
CA GLY A 27 -13.34 -10.29 -19.10
C GLY A 27 -14.49 -11.28 -18.95
N GLY A 28 -15.39 -11.03 -17.99
CA GLY A 28 -16.51 -11.92 -17.67
C GLY A 28 -16.17 -13.03 -16.66
N GLN A 29 -14.93 -13.15 -16.19
CA GLN A 29 -14.55 -14.13 -15.18
C GLN A 29 -14.73 -13.58 -13.77
N GLU A 30 -15.17 -14.45 -12.86
CA GLU A 30 -15.23 -14.17 -11.43
C GLU A 30 -13.82 -14.15 -10.81
N VAL A 31 -13.58 -13.16 -9.97
CA VAL A 31 -12.34 -12.96 -9.23
C VAL A 31 -12.63 -12.68 -7.78
N ARG A 32 -11.70 -13.09 -6.92
CA ARG A 32 -11.67 -12.71 -5.51
C ARG A 32 -10.71 -11.55 -5.28
N ALA A 33 -10.90 -10.80 -4.21
CA ALA A 33 -9.99 -9.78 -3.72
C ALA A 33 -8.58 -10.38 -3.57
N GLY A 34 -7.59 -9.65 -4.07
CA GLY A 34 -6.18 -10.06 -4.11
C GLY A 34 -5.77 -10.87 -5.34
N ASN A 35 -6.71 -11.43 -6.12
CA ASN A 35 -6.38 -12.19 -7.32
C ASN A 35 -5.63 -11.34 -8.35
N ILE A 36 -4.66 -11.94 -9.01
CA ILE A 36 -3.90 -11.30 -10.09
C ILE A 36 -4.75 -11.33 -11.36
N ILE A 37 -5.00 -10.15 -11.93
CA ILE A 37 -5.73 -10.01 -13.20
C ILE A 37 -4.75 -9.95 -14.36
N VAL A 38 -3.67 -9.15 -14.25
CA VAL A 38 -2.66 -9.00 -15.32
C VAL A 38 -1.27 -8.85 -14.73
N ARG A 39 -0.30 -9.62 -15.23
CA ARG A 39 1.15 -9.41 -14.99
C ARG A 39 1.77 -8.75 -16.21
N GLN A 40 2.40 -7.60 -16.05
CA GLN A 40 2.90 -6.83 -17.19
C GLN A 40 4.23 -6.14 -16.89
N ARG A 41 4.85 -5.59 -17.94
CA ARG A 41 5.98 -4.67 -17.83
C ARG A 41 5.51 -3.29 -18.31
N GLY A 42 5.60 -2.30 -17.43
CA GLY A 42 4.91 -1.03 -17.62
C GLY A 42 3.39 -1.19 -17.59
N THR A 43 2.67 -0.12 -17.91
CA THR A 43 1.20 -0.06 -17.86
C THR A 43 0.61 -0.19 -19.26
N LYS A 44 0.55 -1.42 -19.79
CA LYS A 44 -0.25 -1.71 -20.99
C LYS A 44 -1.74 -1.66 -20.66
N PHE A 45 -2.09 -2.27 -19.53
CA PHE A 45 -3.39 -2.19 -18.88
C PHE A 45 -3.29 -1.27 -17.67
N HIS A 46 -4.30 -0.42 -17.49
CA HIS A 46 -4.37 0.57 -16.42
C HIS A 46 -5.36 0.11 -15.34
N PRO A 47 -5.09 0.36 -14.06
CA PRO A 47 -6.06 0.10 -13.00
C PRO A 47 -7.26 1.01 -13.19
N GLY A 48 -8.45 0.45 -13.09
CA GLY A 48 -9.71 1.18 -13.07
C GLY A 48 -10.45 0.97 -11.76
N GLU A 49 -11.76 0.78 -11.82
CA GLU A 49 -12.62 0.63 -10.64
C GLU A 49 -12.36 -0.71 -9.94
N ASN A 50 -12.21 -0.66 -8.61
CA ASN A 50 -11.99 -1.82 -7.76
C ASN A 50 -10.76 -2.67 -8.13
N VAL A 51 -9.74 -2.04 -8.72
CA VAL A 51 -8.46 -2.68 -9.08
C VAL A 51 -7.33 -1.79 -8.58
N TYR A 52 -6.32 -2.41 -7.95
CA TYR A 52 -5.12 -1.70 -7.54
C TYR A 52 -3.87 -2.25 -8.25
N LYS A 53 -2.82 -1.44 -8.29
CA LYS A 53 -1.58 -1.72 -9.01
C LYS A 53 -0.44 -1.97 -8.04
N GLY A 54 0.26 -3.09 -8.21
CA GLY A 54 1.47 -3.43 -7.47
C GLY A 54 2.71 -2.65 -7.93
N LYS A 55 3.82 -2.81 -7.19
CA LYS A 55 5.12 -2.18 -7.50
C LYS A 55 5.65 -2.55 -8.88
N ASP A 56 5.41 -3.78 -9.33
CA ASP A 56 5.85 -4.31 -10.62
C ASP A 56 4.82 -4.09 -11.74
N PHE A 57 3.86 -3.17 -11.54
CA PHE A 57 2.75 -2.88 -12.45
C PHE A 57 1.73 -4.01 -12.63
N THR A 58 1.81 -5.08 -11.83
CA THR A 58 0.79 -6.13 -11.77
C THR A 58 -0.53 -5.55 -11.27
N LEU A 59 -1.65 -5.95 -11.89
CA LEU A 59 -2.99 -5.52 -11.51
C LEU A 59 -3.66 -6.61 -10.66
N HIS A 60 -4.21 -6.19 -9.52
CA HIS A 60 -4.89 -7.04 -8.55
C HIS A 60 -6.33 -6.57 -8.33
N ALA A 61 -7.25 -7.53 -8.15
CA ALA A 61 -8.62 -7.22 -7.75
C ALA A 61 -8.67 -6.69 -6.31
N ALA A 62 -9.35 -5.57 -6.08
CA ALA A 62 -9.56 -5.04 -4.73
C ALA A 62 -10.75 -5.70 -4.01
N ILE A 63 -11.74 -6.14 -4.78
CA ILE A 63 -12.98 -6.75 -4.29
C ILE A 63 -13.28 -8.03 -5.06
N ASP A 64 -14.23 -8.81 -4.54
CA ASP A 64 -14.82 -9.94 -5.23
C ASP A 64 -15.81 -9.45 -6.30
N GLY A 65 -15.78 -10.06 -7.49
CA GLY A 65 -16.63 -9.63 -8.59
C GLY A 65 -16.23 -10.19 -9.94
N VAL A 66 -16.68 -9.54 -11.01
CA VAL A 66 -16.45 -9.94 -12.40
C VAL A 66 -15.53 -8.94 -13.09
N VAL A 67 -14.48 -9.45 -13.76
CA VAL A 67 -13.51 -8.60 -14.47
C VAL A 67 -14.13 -8.01 -15.73
N SER A 68 -13.90 -6.71 -15.97
CA SER A 68 -14.31 -6.01 -17.19
C SER A 68 -13.14 -5.20 -17.75
N PHE A 69 -12.90 -5.32 -19.06
CA PHE A 69 -11.89 -4.56 -19.79
C PHE A 69 -12.58 -3.49 -20.63
N ARG A 70 -12.23 -2.22 -20.43
CA ARG A 70 -12.82 -1.10 -21.17
C ARG A 70 -11.75 -0.17 -21.71
N LYS A 71 -11.89 0.25 -22.97
CA LYS A 71 -11.04 1.31 -23.55
C LYS A 71 -11.59 2.68 -23.19
N ARG A 72 -10.71 3.64 -22.89
CA ARG A 72 -11.06 5.03 -22.58
C ARG A 72 -10.22 5.99 -23.44
N ARG A 73 -10.04 7.23 -22.98
CA ARG A 73 -9.30 8.30 -23.66
C ARG A 73 -7.88 7.83 -24.01
N TYR A 74 -7.39 8.26 -25.18
CA TYR A 74 -6.06 7.92 -25.70
C TYR A 74 -5.85 6.41 -25.94
N ASP A 75 -6.91 5.67 -26.29
CA ASP A 75 -6.87 4.22 -26.56
C ASP A 75 -6.30 3.35 -25.43
N ARG A 76 -6.25 3.89 -24.21
CA ARG A 76 -5.78 3.16 -23.04
C ARG A 76 -6.84 2.18 -22.57
N THR A 77 -6.41 0.96 -22.30
CA THR A 77 -7.29 -0.09 -21.76
C THR A 77 -7.24 -0.08 -20.23
N PHE A 78 -8.40 0.07 -19.61
CA PHE A 78 -8.61 0.03 -18.17
C PHE A 78 -9.23 -1.31 -17.78
N VAL A 79 -8.85 -1.78 -16.60
CA VAL A 79 -9.35 -3.02 -16.01
C VAL A 79 -10.16 -2.67 -14.77
N ASN A 80 -11.43 -3.07 -14.78
CA ASN A 80 -12.37 -2.86 -13.69
C ASN A 80 -12.80 -4.21 -13.12
N VAL A 81 -13.23 -4.23 -11.87
CA VAL A 81 -13.96 -5.36 -11.27
C VAL A 81 -15.34 -4.87 -10.87
N LEU A 82 -16.38 -5.45 -11.47
CA LEU A 82 -17.78 -5.18 -11.15
C LEU A 82 -18.19 -6.09 -10.00
N PRO A 83 -18.71 -5.58 -8.87
CA PRO A 83 -19.17 -6.43 -7.77
C PRO A 83 -20.28 -7.39 -8.24
N ALA A 84 -20.14 -8.69 -7.93
CA ALA A 84 -21.06 -9.73 -8.40
C ALA A 84 -22.42 -9.68 -7.66
N ASP A 85 -22.39 -9.32 -6.39
CA ASP A 85 -23.57 -9.02 -5.61
C ASP A 85 -23.80 -7.52 -5.65
N GLY A 86 -25.04 -7.08 -5.88
CA GLY A 86 -25.47 -5.69 -5.75
C GLY A 86 -25.34 -5.11 -4.33
N ALA A 87 -24.36 -5.57 -3.56
CA ALA A 87 -23.89 -4.98 -2.34
C ALA A 87 -23.31 -3.60 -2.66
N VAL A 88 -24.22 -2.63 -2.64
CA VAL A 88 -23.95 -1.23 -2.31
C VAL A 88 -22.93 -1.17 -1.17
N VAL A 89 -21.66 -1.05 -1.53
CA VAL A 89 -20.64 -0.64 -0.58
C VAL A 89 -20.90 0.84 -0.33
N ALA A 90 -21.42 1.09 0.86
CA ALA A 90 -21.53 2.38 1.50
C ALA A 90 -20.34 3.28 1.13
N GLU A 91 -20.67 4.49 0.69
CA GLU A 91 -19.73 5.60 0.66
C GLU A 91 -18.98 5.67 2.00
N PRO A 92 -17.64 5.81 2.01
CA PRO A 92 -16.97 6.27 3.22
C PRO A 92 -17.56 7.63 3.61
N PRO A 93 -17.80 7.93 4.91
CA PRO A 93 -18.53 9.12 5.32
C PRO A 93 -17.71 10.38 4.99
N VAL A 94 -18.10 11.07 3.92
CA VAL A 94 -17.61 12.42 3.63
C VAL A 94 -18.56 13.40 4.33
N LYS A 95 -18.02 14.12 5.32
CA LYS A 95 -18.72 15.20 6.04
C LYS A 95 -19.18 16.28 5.04
N PRO A 96 -20.35 16.93 5.24
CA PRO A 96 -20.87 17.93 4.31
C PRO A 96 -19.93 19.14 4.28
N LYS A 97 -19.46 19.51 3.09
CA LYS A 97 -18.77 20.77 2.84
C LYS A 97 -19.84 21.80 2.51
N GLU A 98 -19.96 22.82 3.38
CA GLU A 98 -20.84 23.99 3.19
C GLU A 98 -20.71 24.57 1.77
N GLU A 99 -21.83 24.56 1.05
CA GLU A 99 -22.03 25.34 -0.17
C GLU A 99 -22.13 26.82 0.19
N ARG A 100 -21.25 27.64 -0.40
CA ARG A 100 -21.43 29.09 -0.42
C ARG A 100 -22.51 29.42 -1.48
N PRO A 101 -23.56 30.19 -1.16
CA PRO A 101 -24.63 30.47 -2.10
C PRO A 101 -24.12 31.43 -3.19
N SER A 102 -24.17 31.00 -4.45
CA SER A 102 -24.04 31.90 -5.59
C SER A 102 -25.44 32.39 -5.96
N VAL A 103 -25.60 33.71 -5.87
CA VAL A 103 -26.82 34.48 -6.06
C VAL A 103 -27.18 34.49 -7.55
N GLU A 104 -28.42 34.11 -7.88
CA GLU A 104 -29.04 34.32 -9.19
C GLU A 104 -29.15 35.82 -9.50
N PRO A 105 -29.32 36.19 -10.79
CA PRO A 105 -30.64 36.76 -11.08
C PRO A 105 -31.28 36.28 -12.40
N GLU A 106 -32.58 36.06 -12.27
CA GLU A 106 -33.61 35.99 -13.31
C GLU A 106 -33.57 37.16 -14.31
N LEU A 107 -33.90 36.88 -15.59
CA LEU A 107 -34.94 37.59 -16.37
C LEU A 107 -35.19 36.91 -17.75
N GLN A 108 -36.32 36.17 -17.83
CA GLN A 108 -37.47 36.24 -18.79
C GLN A 108 -37.19 36.70 -20.25
N ARG A 109 -37.80 36.24 -21.36
CA ARG A 109 -39.07 35.55 -21.75
C ARG A 109 -38.91 35.27 -23.28
N ALA A 110 -39.35 34.18 -23.91
CA ALA A 110 -40.66 33.99 -24.57
C ALA A 110 -40.49 32.92 -25.70
N ALA A 111 -41.25 31.81 -25.70
CA ALA A 111 -42.39 31.48 -26.60
C ALA A 111 -42.04 30.54 -27.81
N PRO A 112 -43.00 29.73 -28.36
CA PRO A 112 -42.79 28.28 -28.58
C PRO A 112 -43.06 27.69 -29.99
N ALA A 113 -42.62 26.41 -30.17
CA ALA A 113 -43.08 25.32 -31.07
C ALA A 113 -42.92 25.49 -32.62
N PRO A 114 -42.99 24.45 -33.50
CA PRO A 114 -43.40 23.03 -33.30
C PRO A 114 -42.50 21.94 -33.98
N GLN A 115 -42.85 20.66 -33.73
CA GLN A 115 -42.27 19.42 -34.30
C GLN A 115 -42.59 19.19 -35.80
N PRO A 116 -41.95 18.22 -36.48
CA PRO A 116 -42.68 16.97 -36.76
C PRO A 116 -41.88 15.64 -36.72
N LYS A 117 -42.67 14.55 -36.69
CA LYS A 117 -42.39 13.10 -36.77
C LYS A 117 -41.61 12.70 -38.05
N VAL A 118 -40.99 11.52 -38.16
CA VAL A 118 -41.55 10.35 -38.88
C VAL A 118 -40.67 9.07 -38.70
N GLU A 119 -41.38 8.00 -38.30
CA GLU A 119 -41.33 6.56 -38.67
C GLU A 119 -40.10 5.62 -38.59
N LYS A 120 -40.43 4.46 -38.02
CA LYS A 120 -39.84 3.11 -38.09
C LYS A 120 -40.01 2.51 -39.50
N PRO A 121 -39.20 1.51 -39.87
CA PRO A 121 -39.83 0.18 -40.01
C PRO A 121 -39.04 -0.98 -39.38
N LYS A 122 -39.65 -2.15 -39.51
CA LYS A 122 -39.50 -3.42 -38.79
C LYS A 122 -39.02 -4.52 -39.76
N ALA A 123 -38.60 -5.66 -39.18
CA ALA A 123 -38.25 -6.96 -39.79
C ALA A 123 -36.76 -7.11 -40.14
N GLU A 124 -36.07 -8.23 -39.93
CA GLU A 124 -36.48 -9.63 -40.01
C GLU A 124 -35.46 -10.54 -39.29
N ALA A 125 -35.89 -11.68 -38.76
CA ALA A 125 -35.02 -12.76 -38.26
C ALA A 125 -34.70 -13.75 -39.41
N PRO A 126 -33.64 -14.58 -39.30
CA PRO A 126 -33.94 -16.00 -39.05
C PRO A 126 -32.93 -16.76 -38.16
N LYS A 127 -33.49 -17.85 -37.59
CA LYS A 127 -32.90 -19.16 -37.15
C LYS A 127 -31.84 -19.71 -38.13
N GLN A 128 -30.95 -20.67 -37.88
CA GLN A 128 -30.69 -21.79 -36.95
C GLN A 128 -29.15 -22.07 -37.11
N GLU A 129 -28.40 -22.80 -36.27
CA GLU A 129 -28.34 -24.27 -36.19
C GLU A 129 -27.21 -24.65 -35.19
N GLU A 130 -27.47 -25.60 -34.28
CA GLU A 130 -26.44 -26.33 -33.53
C GLU A 130 -25.87 -27.46 -34.41
N PRO A 131 -24.71 -28.03 -34.05
CA PRO A 131 -24.83 -29.37 -33.47
C PRO A 131 -23.91 -29.67 -32.28
N LYS A 132 -24.47 -30.42 -31.32
CA LYS A 132 -23.80 -31.35 -30.40
C LYS A 132 -22.86 -32.31 -31.16
N VAL A 133 -21.82 -32.87 -30.54
CA VAL A 133 -21.87 -34.25 -30.01
C VAL A 133 -20.60 -34.61 -29.21
N GLU A 134 -20.85 -35.24 -28.05
CA GLU A 134 -20.13 -36.27 -27.28
C GLU A 134 -18.69 -36.10 -26.73
N THR A 135 -18.67 -36.11 -25.38
CA THR A 135 -17.70 -36.77 -24.50
C THR A 135 -17.71 -38.31 -24.63
N PRO A 136 -16.62 -39.00 -24.24
CA PRO A 136 -16.63 -39.79 -22.98
C PRO A 136 -15.29 -39.58 -22.20
N LYS A 137 -15.24 -39.38 -20.88
CA LYS A 137 -15.49 -40.20 -19.66
C LYS A 137 -14.43 -41.28 -19.34
N ALA A 138 -14.07 -41.29 -18.04
CA ALA A 138 -13.22 -42.19 -17.24
C ALA A 138 -11.73 -41.75 -17.19
N GLU A 139 -11.02 -41.70 -16.06
CA GLU A 139 -11.07 -42.53 -14.85
C GLU A 139 -10.24 -41.86 -13.71
N GLU A 140 -10.77 -41.84 -12.49
CA GLU A 140 -10.03 -41.76 -11.20
C GLU A 140 -10.01 -43.21 -10.65
N PRO A 141 -9.08 -43.69 -9.78
CA PRO A 141 -8.90 -43.06 -8.45
C PRO A 141 -7.60 -43.41 -7.63
N LYS A 142 -7.60 -42.92 -6.37
CA LYS A 142 -6.97 -43.45 -5.10
C LYS A 142 -5.51 -43.07 -4.75
N GLN A 143 -5.31 -42.30 -3.66
CA GLN A 143 -5.14 -42.61 -2.20
C GLN A 143 -3.65 -42.86 -1.85
N GLU A 144 -3.04 -42.24 -0.83
CA GLU A 144 -2.96 -42.67 0.59
C GLU A 144 -1.98 -41.72 1.33
N GLU A 145 -2.37 -40.98 2.38
CA GLU A 145 -2.19 -41.23 3.84
C GLU A 145 -0.81 -40.86 4.46
N ALA A 146 -0.87 -40.18 5.62
CA ALA A 146 0.26 -39.77 6.47
C ALA A 146 0.75 -40.95 7.36
N PRO A 147 1.88 -40.84 8.13
CA PRO A 147 1.71 -40.38 9.52
C PRO A 147 2.92 -39.71 10.24
N LYS A 148 2.54 -39.02 11.33
CA LYS A 148 3.20 -38.60 12.60
C LYS A 148 4.55 -39.24 13.03
N ALA A 149 5.35 -38.48 13.80
CA ALA A 149 5.38 -38.54 15.30
C ALA A 149 6.66 -37.98 15.99
N LYS A 150 6.44 -37.23 17.10
CA LYS A 150 7.16 -37.20 18.41
C LYS A 150 8.64 -36.74 18.45
N ALA A 151 9.25 -36.32 19.57
CA ALA A 151 8.94 -35.68 20.86
C ALA A 151 10.31 -35.56 21.60
N ALA A 152 10.49 -34.59 22.50
CA ALA A 152 11.68 -34.32 23.35
C ALA A 152 12.01 -35.45 24.36
N PRO A 153 13.14 -35.43 25.14
CA PRO A 153 13.31 -34.62 26.40
C PRO A 153 14.77 -34.12 26.70
N ILE A 154 15.03 -33.00 27.43
CA ILE A 154 15.28 -32.72 28.91
C ILE A 154 16.55 -33.41 29.47
N VAL A 155 17.56 -32.73 30.09
CA VAL A 155 17.76 -32.34 31.54
C VAL A 155 18.95 -31.31 31.67
N GLU A 156 18.90 -30.21 32.44
CA GLU A 156 19.23 -30.00 33.90
C GLU A 156 20.78 -29.84 34.12
N GLU A 157 21.42 -28.92 34.88
CA GLU A 157 21.10 -28.00 36.00
C GLU A 157 22.19 -26.88 36.13
N ALA A 158 21.93 -25.90 37.00
CA ALA A 158 22.66 -24.62 37.29
C ALA A 158 23.86 -24.79 38.28
N PRO A 159 24.36 -23.78 39.07
CA PRO A 159 24.19 -22.30 39.10
C PRO A 159 25.51 -21.50 39.38
N VAL A 160 25.47 -20.16 39.49
CA VAL A 160 26.08 -19.35 40.60
C VAL A 160 25.63 -17.86 40.51
N GLU A 161 25.08 -17.39 41.64
CA GLU A 161 24.85 -16.03 42.21
C GLU A 161 25.95 -14.97 41.94
N LYS A 162 25.85 -13.64 42.08
CA LYS A 162 25.08 -12.59 42.82
C LYS A 162 25.46 -11.26 42.09
N GLU A 163 24.76 -10.13 42.06
CA GLU A 163 24.27 -9.29 43.15
C GLU A 163 23.48 -8.09 42.53
N ALA A 164 22.36 -7.70 43.15
CA ALA A 164 21.57 -6.49 42.82
C ALA A 164 22.05 -5.29 43.66
N PRO A 165 21.78 -4.02 43.30
CA PRO A 165 20.44 -3.41 43.45
C PRO A 165 20.11 -2.47 42.25
N LYS A 166 18.91 -1.96 41.95
CA LYS A 166 17.71 -1.62 42.72
C LYS A 166 16.58 -1.59 41.68
N ALA A 167 15.61 -2.49 41.79
CA ALA A 167 14.47 -2.54 40.88
C ALA A 167 13.44 -1.48 41.32
N GLU A 168 13.40 -0.36 40.60
CA GLU A 168 12.18 0.42 40.49
C GLU A 168 11.20 -0.34 39.59
N GLU A 169 9.97 -0.37 40.06
CA GLU A 169 8.87 -1.19 39.62
C GLU A 169 8.50 -0.87 38.16
N LYS A 170 8.69 -1.84 37.25
CA LYS A 170 8.17 -1.74 35.87
C LYS A 170 6.64 -1.60 35.92
N PRO A 171 6.03 -0.49 35.47
CA PRO A 171 4.60 -0.50 35.28
C PRO A 171 4.29 -1.31 34.01
N LYS A 172 3.39 -2.26 34.22
CA LYS A 172 2.80 -3.15 33.23
C LYS A 172 2.21 -2.36 32.06
N ALA A 173 2.37 -2.92 30.86
CA ALA A 173 1.77 -2.51 29.60
C ALA A 173 0.39 -1.83 29.79
N SER A 174 0.39 -0.50 29.70
CA SER A 174 -0.80 0.31 29.71
C SER A 174 -1.49 0.19 28.35
N LYS A 175 -2.80 0.06 28.41
CA LYS A 175 -3.70 0.13 27.26
C LYS A 175 -3.44 1.48 26.57
N SER A 176 -2.96 1.47 25.33
CA SER A 176 -2.59 2.69 24.60
C SER A 176 -3.75 3.68 24.56
N GLU A 177 -3.63 4.78 25.32
CA GLU A 177 -4.61 5.87 25.29
C GLU A 177 -4.51 6.58 23.93
N LYS A 178 -5.66 6.94 23.37
CA LYS A 178 -5.72 7.66 22.10
C LYS A 178 -5.84 9.16 22.38
N ILE A 179 -4.86 9.92 21.92
CA ILE A 179 -4.81 11.37 22.04
C ILE A 179 -5.39 11.99 20.75
N THR A 180 -6.10 13.10 20.89
CA THR A 180 -6.64 13.86 19.75
C THR A 180 -5.85 15.16 19.62
N LEU A 181 -5.19 15.36 18.48
CA LEU A 181 -4.40 16.56 18.19
C LEU A 181 -5.30 17.75 17.81
N PRO A 182 -4.78 18.99 17.90
CA PRO A 182 -5.46 20.21 17.40
C PRO A 182 -5.84 20.10 15.92
N SER A 183 -4.99 19.48 15.10
CA SER A 183 -5.27 19.16 13.70
C SER A 183 -6.40 18.12 13.49
N GLY A 184 -7.01 17.59 14.55
CA GLY A 184 -8.08 16.59 14.51
C GLY A 184 -7.60 15.15 14.28
N LYS A 185 -6.28 14.93 14.19
CA LYS A 185 -5.67 13.61 14.04
C LYS A 185 -5.71 12.83 15.36
N LYS A 186 -6.12 11.57 15.31
CA LYS A 186 -6.09 10.66 16.48
C LYS A 186 -4.81 9.85 16.43
N VAL A 187 -3.99 9.94 17.47
CA VAL A 187 -2.73 9.19 17.59
C VAL A 187 -2.75 8.37 18.87
N ASN A 188 -1.97 7.29 18.90
CA ASN A 188 -1.75 6.56 20.15
C ASN A 188 -0.72 7.32 20.98
N GLN A 189 -0.88 7.29 22.30
CA GLN A 189 0.15 7.73 23.22
C GLN A 189 1.48 7.02 22.91
N ASP A 190 2.57 7.77 22.94
CA ASP A 190 3.94 7.29 22.68
C ASP A 190 4.18 6.76 21.25
N ASP A 191 3.32 7.09 20.29
CA ASP A 191 3.57 6.77 18.88
C ASP A 191 4.72 7.62 18.32
N LEU A 192 5.94 7.05 18.24
CA LEU A 192 7.13 7.76 17.78
C LEU A 192 7.02 8.25 16.33
N LYS A 193 6.12 7.67 15.52
CA LYS A 193 5.83 8.14 14.16
C LYS A 193 5.25 9.56 14.11
N LEU A 194 4.87 10.12 15.26
CA LEU A 194 4.44 11.51 15.35
C LEU A 194 5.60 12.49 15.06
N VAL A 195 6.83 12.09 15.36
CA VAL A 195 8.04 12.87 15.11
C VAL A 195 8.37 12.82 13.61
N GLU A 196 8.63 13.98 13.01
CA GLU A 196 8.94 14.04 11.59
C GLU A 196 10.29 13.36 11.29
N GLY A 197 10.32 12.56 10.23
CA GLY A 197 11.50 11.78 9.87
C GLY A 197 11.54 10.38 10.52
N ILE A 198 10.74 10.12 11.56
CA ILE A 198 10.58 8.78 12.14
C ILE A 198 9.46 8.03 11.40
N GLY A 199 9.85 7.12 10.52
CA GLY A 199 8.92 6.20 9.85
C GLY A 199 8.75 4.87 10.60
N PRO A 200 7.84 3.98 10.14
CA PRO A 200 7.57 2.68 10.80
C PRO A 200 8.79 1.78 10.99
N LYS A 201 9.81 1.93 10.14
CA LYS A 201 11.07 1.18 10.25
C LYS A 201 12.01 1.74 11.29
N ILE A 202 12.11 3.07 11.37
CA ILE A 202 12.95 3.75 12.35
C ILE A 202 12.35 3.57 13.73
N GLU A 203 11.03 3.74 13.86
CA GLU A 203 10.31 3.38 15.08
C GLU A 203 10.61 1.95 15.52
N GLY A 204 10.57 0.97 14.60
CA GLY A 204 10.96 -0.41 14.92
C GLY A 204 12.37 -0.52 15.49
N LEU A 205 13.35 0.14 14.89
CA LEU A 205 14.74 0.15 15.36
C LEU A 205 14.90 0.82 16.73
N LEU A 206 14.16 1.91 16.98
CA LEU A 206 14.18 2.61 18.26
C LEU A 206 13.55 1.75 19.37
N ASN A 207 12.42 1.11 19.07
CA ASN A 207 11.76 0.18 19.98
C ASN A 207 12.65 -1.01 20.31
N ASP A 208 13.33 -1.58 19.31
CA ASP A 208 14.31 -2.67 19.49
C ASP A 208 15.48 -2.24 20.38
N ALA A 209 15.86 -0.95 20.33
CA ALA A 209 16.88 -0.34 21.19
C ALA A 209 16.34 0.11 22.57
N GLY A 210 15.07 -0.16 22.87
CA GLY A 210 14.41 0.16 24.13
C GLY A 210 13.91 1.60 24.27
N ILE A 211 13.87 2.37 23.18
CA ILE A 211 13.28 3.71 23.13
C ILE A 211 11.86 3.55 22.58
N ASN A 212 10.87 3.51 23.48
CA ASN A 212 9.47 3.24 23.13
C ASN A 212 8.55 4.41 23.45
N THR A 213 8.99 5.39 24.24
CA THR A 213 8.20 6.54 24.66
C THR A 213 8.75 7.85 24.12
N TRP A 214 7.90 8.88 24.02
CA TRP A 214 8.36 10.22 23.63
C TRP A 214 9.37 10.78 24.62
N GLN A 215 9.20 10.48 25.91
CA GLN A 215 10.12 10.92 26.96
C GLN A 215 11.48 10.24 26.85
N GLU A 216 11.53 8.92 26.63
CA GLU A 216 12.78 8.20 26.41
C GLU A 216 13.52 8.71 25.17
N LEU A 217 12.80 9.05 24.09
CA LEU A 217 13.40 9.62 22.88
C LEU A 217 13.92 11.05 23.12
N ALA A 218 13.23 11.84 23.94
CA ALA A 218 13.66 13.19 24.31
C ALA A 218 14.91 13.20 25.21
N ASP A 219 15.01 12.23 26.11
CA ASP A 219 16.14 12.09 27.04
C ASP A 219 17.33 11.34 26.42
N ALA A 220 17.11 10.59 25.33
CA ALA A 220 18.17 9.87 24.63
C ALA A 220 19.17 10.85 23.99
N PRO A 221 20.48 10.66 24.19
CA PRO A 221 21.48 11.47 23.51
C PRO A 221 21.41 11.20 22.00
N THR A 222 21.54 12.27 21.21
CA THR A 222 21.50 12.22 19.74
C THR A 222 22.51 11.22 19.18
N GLU A 223 23.67 11.08 19.82
CA GLU A 223 24.71 10.10 19.48
C GLU A 223 24.24 8.64 19.60
N LYS A 224 23.45 8.31 20.63
CA LYS A 224 22.89 6.96 20.81
C LYS A 224 21.89 6.65 19.70
N VAL A 225 21.02 7.61 19.39
CA VAL A 225 20.03 7.48 18.32
C VAL A 225 20.72 7.33 16.97
N GLN A 226 21.73 8.14 16.70
CA GLN A 226 22.55 8.06 15.49
C GLN A 226 23.26 6.70 15.38
N GLY A 227 23.83 6.20 16.47
CA GLY A 227 24.47 4.88 16.53
C GLY A 227 23.53 3.74 16.14
N ILE A 228 22.28 3.78 16.60
CA ILE A 228 21.25 2.79 16.24
C ILE A 228 20.96 2.83 14.73
N LEU A 229 20.87 4.03 14.14
CA LEU A 229 20.63 4.18 12.70
C LEU A 229 21.82 3.70 11.87
N ASP A 230 23.04 3.98 12.31
CA ASP A 230 24.26 3.55 11.62
C ASP A 230 24.46 2.03 11.67
N GLU A 231 24.13 1.39 12.80
CA GLU A 231 24.12 -0.07 12.94
C GLU A 231 23.06 -0.72 12.04
N ALA A 232 21.88 -0.10 11.91
CA ALA A 232 20.82 -0.57 11.04
C ALA A 232 21.15 -0.45 9.53
N GLY A 233 22.16 0.37 9.19
CA GLY A 233 22.85 0.34 7.91
C GLY A 233 22.72 1.62 7.06
N PRO A 234 23.42 1.68 5.90
CA PRO A 234 23.62 2.91 5.12
C PRO A 234 22.34 3.59 4.64
N ARG A 235 21.22 2.87 4.61
CA ARG A 235 19.91 3.40 4.20
C ARG A 235 19.40 4.49 5.15
N TYR A 236 19.75 4.43 6.43
CA TYR A 236 19.20 5.33 7.44
C TYR A 236 20.01 6.60 7.65
N ARG A 237 21.24 6.67 7.11
CA ARG A 237 22.14 7.83 7.19
C ARG A 237 21.61 9.12 6.58
N MET A 238 20.57 9.04 5.76
CA MET A 238 19.93 10.22 5.20
C MET A 238 19.07 10.97 6.23
N HIS A 239 18.60 10.25 7.26
CA HIS A 239 17.83 10.81 8.36
C HIS A 239 18.77 11.45 9.38
N ASP A 240 18.34 12.57 9.95
CA ASP A 240 19.07 13.31 10.96
C ASP A 240 18.27 13.29 12.27
N PRO A 241 18.81 12.70 13.36
CA PRO A 241 18.11 12.63 14.63
C PRO A 241 18.19 13.93 15.46
N ALA A 242 18.88 14.98 14.98
CA ALA A 242 19.09 16.21 15.74
C ALA A 242 17.78 16.90 16.18
N THR A 243 16.74 16.83 15.34
CA THR A 243 15.42 17.44 15.59
C THR A 243 14.49 16.52 16.38
N TRP A 244 14.76 15.21 16.39
CA TRP A 244 13.86 14.21 16.98
C TRP A 244 13.70 14.38 18.49
N ALA A 245 14.80 14.66 19.20
CA ALA A 245 14.76 14.90 20.65
C ALA A 245 13.90 16.13 20.99
N LYS A 246 14.03 17.23 20.21
CA LYS A 246 13.24 18.45 20.40
C LYS A 246 11.75 18.18 20.16
N GLN A 247 11.41 17.49 19.07
CA GLN A 247 10.04 17.13 18.72
C GLN A 247 9.41 16.18 19.75
N ALA A 248 10.16 15.16 20.18
CA ALA A 248 9.70 14.20 21.18
C ALA A 248 9.43 14.88 22.52
N LYS A 249 10.25 15.86 22.91
CA LYS A 249 10.01 16.66 24.12
C LYS A 249 8.71 17.46 24.05
N LEU A 250 8.42 18.10 22.91
CA LEU A 250 7.16 18.83 22.72
C LEU A 250 5.95 17.90 22.74
N ALA A 251 6.09 16.69 22.18
CA ALA A 251 5.05 15.66 22.23
C ALA A 251 4.81 15.16 23.67
N ALA A 252 5.88 14.93 24.44
CA ALA A 252 5.81 14.51 25.84
C ALA A 252 5.19 15.61 26.74
N ASP A 253 5.50 16.88 26.48
CA ASP A 253 4.92 18.04 27.18
C ASP A 253 3.47 18.36 26.75
N ALA A 254 2.90 17.60 25.81
CA ALA A 254 1.59 17.86 25.19
C ALA A 254 1.46 19.26 24.54
N LYS A 255 2.57 19.84 24.09
CA LYS A 255 2.64 21.13 23.39
C LYS A 255 2.43 20.95 21.89
N TRP A 256 1.21 20.54 21.53
CA TRP A 256 0.88 20.13 20.17
C TRP A 256 0.96 21.27 19.14
N GLU A 257 0.57 22.49 19.51
CA GLU A 257 0.62 23.65 18.62
C GLU A 257 2.06 24.04 18.28
N GLU A 258 2.95 24.02 19.28
CA GLU A 258 4.38 24.28 19.09
C GLU A 258 5.03 23.17 18.25
N LEU A 259 4.61 21.91 18.45
CA LEU A 259 5.09 20.77 17.66
C LEU A 259 4.67 20.90 16.19
N GLU A 260 3.41 21.24 15.91
CA GLU A 260 2.92 21.45 14.54
C GLU A 260 3.64 22.64 13.88
N SER A 261 3.81 23.76 14.60
CA SER A 261 4.57 24.91 14.09
C SER A 261 6.04 24.56 13.81
N LEU A 262 6.67 23.74 14.64
CA LEU A 262 8.03 23.28 14.41
C LEU A 262 8.08 22.39 13.16
N GLN A 263 7.16 21.44 13.02
CA GLN A 263 7.06 20.56 11.85
C GLN A 263 6.83 21.32 10.54
N ASP A 264 6.03 22.37 10.55
CA ASP A 264 5.79 23.21 9.37
C ASP A 264 7.06 23.94 8.90
N SER A 265 7.98 24.25 9.83
CA SER A 265 9.27 24.88 9.51
C SER A 265 10.35 23.89 9.05
N LEU A 266 10.19 22.61 9.37
CA LEU A 266 11.16 21.57 9.03
C LEU A 266 10.93 21.06 7.60
N LYS A 267 12.02 20.66 6.94
CA LYS A 267 11.95 20.05 5.61
C LYS A 267 12.46 18.61 5.67
N GLY A 268 11.52 17.67 5.83
CA GLY A 268 11.86 16.25 5.93
C GLY A 268 12.59 15.92 7.23
N GLY A 269 12.25 16.62 8.31
CA GLY A 269 12.83 16.47 9.64
C GLY A 269 14.18 17.16 9.83
N LYS A 270 14.66 17.97 8.87
CA LYS A 270 15.89 18.76 9.01
C LYS A 270 15.55 20.24 9.20
N GLU A 271 16.27 20.89 10.12
CA GLU A 271 16.26 22.36 10.24
C GLU A 271 16.82 22.93 8.94
N VAL A 272 16.04 23.75 8.25
CA VAL A 272 16.50 24.46 7.06
C VAL A 272 17.26 25.68 7.55
N GLU A 273 18.58 25.57 7.70
CA GLU A 273 19.42 26.75 7.86
C GLU A 273 19.37 27.54 6.54
N GLU A 274 18.77 28.74 6.58
CA GLU A 274 18.67 29.67 5.44
C GLU A 274 20.02 30.30 5.06
N GLU A 275 21.10 29.51 4.99
CA GLU A 275 22.44 29.99 4.61
C GLU A 275 22.87 29.59 3.19
N ASP A 276 22.10 28.74 2.48
CA ASP A 276 22.44 28.24 1.13
C ASP A 276 21.64 28.92 -0.01
N GLU A 277 21.45 30.23 0.05
CA GLU A 277 21.24 31.05 -1.16
C GLU A 277 22.47 31.92 -1.42
N LYS A 278 23.47 31.34 -2.10
CA LYS A 278 24.45 32.11 -2.86
C LYS A 278 25.02 31.37 -4.06
#